data_AF-A0A434RG59-F1
#
_entry.id   AF-A0A434RG59-F1
#
_cell.length_a   1.000
_cell.length_b   1.000
_cell.length_c   1.000
_cell.angle_alpha   90.00
_cell.angle_beta   90.00
_cell.angle_gamma   90.00
#
_symmetry.space_group_name_H-M   'P 1'
#
loop_
_entity.id
_entity.type
_entity.pdbx_description
1 polymer ?
#
loop_
_entity_poly.entity_id
_entity_poly.type
_entity_poly.pdbx_seq_one_letter_code
_entity_poly.pdbx_strand_id
1 'polypeptide(L)'
;MAENSTQSGYNIHWRRNLAVCFAGSFSTLIAMTLLLPFLPLYVEQLGAEGHAAIVQWSGVAYGATFFAAALVAPLWGRLGDRYGRKLMLVRASFGMAICMSLTGMVESVWQLVLLRLLIGFAGGYSSGSTILVAMQTPKERSGWALGVLSAGITAGSLVGPLLGGMLPPVIGIRATFLLSGAVIFLAFLATTFLIKENPPAPKPVSSAKPKSGWAQIPDKRPVVAMLTTGMLLAFATMSIEPIITVYVQQ
;
A
#
# COMPACT_ATOMS: atom_id res chain seq x y z
N MET A 1 -46.92 -16.14 -3.26
CA MET A 1 -45.91 -16.34 -2.19
C MET A 1 -44.54 -16.35 -2.84
N ALA A 2 -43.98 -15.17 -3.07
CA ALA A 2 -42.73 -14.98 -3.82
C ALA A 2 -41.87 -13.98 -3.05
N GLU A 3 -41.20 -14.45 -2.01
CA GLU A 3 -40.29 -13.61 -1.21
C GLU A 3 -39.30 -14.51 -0.45
N ASN A 4 -38.34 -15.14 -1.15
CA ASN A 4 -37.21 -15.75 -0.45
C ASN A 4 -35.93 -16.04 -1.27
N SER A 5 -35.72 -15.42 -2.44
CA SER A 5 -34.60 -15.79 -3.34
C SER A 5 -33.48 -14.77 -3.52
N THR A 6 -33.33 -13.75 -2.65
CA THR A 6 -32.32 -12.69 -2.83
C THR A 6 -31.34 -12.48 -1.66
N GLN A 7 -31.14 -13.46 -0.77
CA GLN A 7 -30.15 -13.34 0.33
C GLN A 7 -28.78 -14.01 0.08
N SER A 8 -28.47 -14.50 -1.13
CA SER A 8 -27.30 -15.39 -1.36
C SER A 8 -26.02 -14.72 -1.89
N GLY A 9 -25.73 -13.45 -1.57
CA GLY A 9 -24.58 -12.73 -2.17
C GLY A 9 -23.45 -12.32 -1.22
N TYR A 10 -23.69 -12.20 0.09
CA TYR A 10 -22.77 -11.49 0.97
C TYR A 10 -21.98 -12.42 1.89
N ASN A 11 -20.71 -12.10 2.09
CA ASN A 11 -19.85 -12.89 2.96
C ASN A 11 -20.27 -12.68 4.42
N ILE A 12 -20.71 -13.73 5.10
CA ILE A 12 -21.15 -13.66 6.50
C ILE A 12 -20.04 -13.14 7.44
N HIS A 13 -18.78 -13.20 6.98
CA HIS A 13 -17.60 -12.75 7.70
C HIS A 13 -17.10 -11.35 7.28
N TRP A 14 -17.87 -10.55 6.54
CA TRP A 14 -17.43 -9.24 6.02
C TRP A 14 -16.91 -8.30 7.12
N ARG A 15 -17.48 -8.32 8.33
CA ARG A 15 -16.98 -7.51 9.48
C ARG A 15 -15.59 -7.93 9.93
N ARG A 16 -15.32 -9.25 9.98
CA ARG A 16 -13.99 -9.77 10.33
C ARG A 16 -12.99 -9.43 9.23
N ASN A 17 -13.37 -9.61 7.98
CA ASN A 17 -12.51 -9.28 6.85
C ASN A 17 -12.21 -7.77 6.80
N LEU A 18 -13.19 -6.91 7.11
CA LEU A 18 -12.99 -5.47 7.29
C LEU A 18 -11.98 -5.18 8.40
N ALA A 19 -12.11 -5.79 9.58
CA ALA A 19 -11.17 -5.57 10.69
C ALA A 19 -9.73 -5.98 10.33
N VAL A 20 -9.56 -7.11 9.63
CA VAL A 20 -8.24 -7.59 9.19
C VAL A 20 -7.66 -6.69 8.09
N CYS A 21 -8.50 -6.27 7.13
CA CYS A 21 -8.12 -5.32 6.08
C CYS A 21 -7.75 -3.95 6.66
N PHE A 22 -8.49 -3.49 7.67
CA PHE A 22 -8.18 -2.26 8.41
C PHE A 22 -6.83 -2.38 9.09
N ALA A 23 -6.63 -3.40 9.93
CA ALA A 23 -5.39 -3.59 10.67
C ALA A 23 -4.19 -3.74 9.73
N GLY A 24 -4.32 -4.56 8.68
CA GLY A 24 -3.24 -4.74 7.72
C GLY A 24 -2.95 -3.49 6.89
N SER A 25 -3.97 -2.73 6.48
CA SER A 25 -3.75 -1.48 5.75
C SER A 25 -3.11 -0.42 6.65
N PHE A 26 -3.59 -0.30 7.90
CA PHE A 26 -3.00 0.57 8.91
C PHE A 26 -1.52 0.25 9.16
N SER A 27 -1.20 -1.02 9.44
CA SER A 27 0.18 -1.48 9.67
C SER A 27 1.09 -1.27 8.46
N THR A 28 0.60 -1.57 7.26
CA THR A 28 1.39 -1.39 6.02
C THR A 28 1.63 0.09 5.71
N LEU A 29 0.65 0.98 5.95
CA LEU A 29 0.86 2.42 5.79
C LEU A 29 1.79 3.02 6.84
N ILE A 30 1.72 2.57 8.10
CA ILE A 30 2.71 2.96 9.11
C ILE A 30 4.10 2.62 8.61
N ALA A 31 4.35 1.38 8.21
CA ALA A 31 5.68 0.95 7.79
C ALA A 31 6.17 1.69 6.53
N MET A 32 5.29 2.01 5.58
CA MET A 32 5.64 2.80 4.39
C MET A 32 6.05 4.23 4.73
N THR A 33 5.32 4.88 5.64
CA THR A 33 5.49 6.32 5.92
C THR A 33 6.44 6.59 7.08
N LEU A 34 6.68 5.61 7.95
CA LEU A 34 7.57 5.67 9.11
C LEU A 34 8.99 6.08 8.75
N LEU A 35 9.43 5.71 7.57
CA LEU A 35 10.77 5.99 7.09
C LEU A 35 11.06 7.50 6.89
N LEU A 36 10.06 8.26 6.48
CA LEU A 36 10.21 9.65 6.01
C LEU A 36 11.13 10.53 6.89
N PRO A 37 10.88 10.66 8.21
CA PRO A 37 11.63 11.59 9.06
C PRO A 37 13.11 11.24 9.25
N PHE A 38 13.50 9.97 9.06
CA PHE A 38 14.88 9.53 9.28
C PHE A 38 15.54 8.95 8.04
N LEU A 39 14.90 9.06 6.86
CA LEU A 39 15.49 8.60 5.61
C LEU A 39 16.86 9.23 5.32
N PRO A 40 17.03 10.57 5.44
CA PRO A 40 18.33 11.20 5.18
C PRO A 40 19.41 10.69 6.13
N LEU A 41 19.08 10.57 7.42
CA LEU A 41 19.98 10.03 8.44
C LEU A 41 20.38 8.58 8.15
N TYR A 42 19.45 7.75 7.65
CA TYR A 42 19.77 6.38 7.29
C TYR A 42 20.67 6.30 6.05
N VAL A 43 20.44 7.16 5.07
CA VAL A 43 21.29 7.29 3.88
C VAL A 43 22.72 7.73 4.24
N GLU A 44 22.85 8.67 5.17
CA GLU A 44 24.14 9.11 5.73
C GLU A 44 24.86 7.95 6.45
N GLN A 45 24.15 7.19 7.29
CA GLN A 45 24.71 6.00 7.96
C GLN A 45 25.19 4.91 7.00
N LEU A 46 24.67 4.89 5.77
CA LEU A 46 25.05 3.95 4.71
C LEU A 46 26.23 4.45 3.86
N GLY A 47 26.86 5.56 4.26
CA GLY A 47 28.08 6.09 3.64
C GLY A 47 27.86 7.14 2.55
N ALA A 48 26.66 7.73 2.45
CA ALA A 48 26.46 8.89 1.59
C ALA A 48 27.09 10.14 2.23
N GLU A 49 28.21 10.60 1.68
CA GLU A 49 28.90 11.79 2.16
C GLU A 49 28.47 13.05 1.40
N GLY A 50 28.17 14.12 2.15
CA GLY A 50 27.82 15.42 1.61
C GLY A 50 26.32 15.63 1.42
N HIS A 51 25.87 16.84 1.74
CA HIS A 51 24.46 17.23 1.74
C HIS A 51 23.75 16.93 0.41
N ALA A 52 24.40 17.25 -0.72
CA ALA A 52 23.84 17.00 -2.05
C ALA A 52 23.61 15.50 -2.32
N ALA A 53 24.55 14.64 -1.91
CA ALA A 53 24.42 13.20 -2.09
C ALA A 53 23.30 12.63 -1.21
N ILE A 54 23.20 13.05 0.05
CA ILE A 54 22.14 12.62 0.98
C ILE A 54 20.75 12.98 0.43
N VAL A 55 20.57 14.20 -0.08
CA VAL A 55 19.31 14.65 -0.70
C VAL A 55 18.97 13.84 -1.94
N GLN A 56 19.95 13.65 -2.85
CA GLN A 56 19.74 12.89 -4.08
C GLN A 56 19.36 11.43 -3.77
N TRP A 57 20.11 10.76 -2.90
CA TRP A 57 19.86 9.38 -2.53
C TRP A 57 18.56 9.17 -1.77
N SER A 58 18.19 10.11 -0.89
CA SER A 58 16.90 10.10 -0.21
C SER A 58 15.75 10.25 -1.20
N GLY A 59 15.87 11.18 -2.15
CA GLY A 59 14.89 11.38 -3.23
C GLY A 59 14.77 10.15 -4.13
N VAL A 60 15.89 9.55 -4.54
CA VAL A 60 15.93 8.33 -5.36
C VAL A 60 15.31 7.15 -4.61
N ALA A 61 15.67 6.93 -3.34
CA ALA A 61 15.12 5.83 -2.54
C ALA A 61 13.62 5.99 -2.28
N TYR A 62 13.13 7.21 -2.10
CA TYR A 62 11.70 7.49 -1.96
C TYR A 62 10.96 7.29 -3.28
N GLY A 63 11.43 7.93 -4.34
CA GLY A 63 10.86 7.87 -5.69
C GLY A 63 10.84 6.46 -6.27
N ALA A 64 11.87 5.65 -6.00
CA ALA A 64 11.94 4.25 -6.43
C ALA A 64 10.71 3.44 -5.99
N THR A 65 10.22 3.65 -4.77
CA THR A 65 9.05 2.94 -4.24
C THR A 65 7.81 3.24 -5.06
N PHE A 66 7.54 4.52 -5.32
CA PHE A 66 6.37 4.95 -6.09
C PHE A 66 6.49 4.64 -7.58
N PHE A 67 7.70 4.73 -8.13
CA PHE A 67 7.97 4.32 -9.51
C PHE A 67 7.66 2.84 -9.73
N ALA A 68 8.15 1.97 -8.84
CA ALA A 68 7.83 0.55 -8.88
C ALA A 68 6.34 0.29 -8.66
N ALA A 69 5.70 0.96 -7.69
CA ALA A 69 4.27 0.83 -7.46
C ALA A 69 3.43 1.23 -8.71
N ALA A 70 3.82 2.29 -9.41
CA ALA A 70 3.15 2.74 -10.63
C ALA A 70 3.25 1.70 -11.77
N LEU A 71 4.42 1.10 -11.95
CA LEU A 71 4.61 0.05 -12.97
C LEU A 71 3.77 -1.20 -12.70
N VAL A 72 3.55 -1.53 -11.43
CA VAL A 72 2.95 -2.81 -11.02
C VAL A 72 1.47 -2.67 -10.68
N ALA A 73 0.95 -1.44 -10.53
CA ALA A 73 -0.46 -1.19 -10.26
C ALA A 73 -1.42 -1.93 -11.23
N PRO A 74 -1.20 -1.94 -12.57
CA PRO A 74 -2.06 -2.70 -13.49
C PRO A 74 -1.94 -4.22 -13.29
N LEU A 75 -0.74 -4.70 -12.97
CA LEU A 75 -0.47 -6.12 -12.75
C LEU A 75 -1.21 -6.63 -11.51
N TRP A 76 -1.15 -5.89 -10.39
CA TRP A 76 -1.87 -6.22 -9.17
C TRP A 76 -3.40 -6.22 -9.35
N GLY A 77 -3.92 -5.27 -10.14
CA GLY A 77 -5.33 -5.24 -10.54
C GLY A 77 -5.77 -6.56 -11.18
N ARG A 78 -5.04 -7.01 -12.22
CA ARG A 78 -5.32 -8.26 -12.95
C ARG A 78 -5.08 -9.51 -12.10
N LEU A 79 -4.03 -9.50 -11.28
CA LEU A 79 -3.62 -10.66 -10.48
C LEU A 79 -4.68 -11.01 -9.44
N GLY A 80 -5.21 -10.03 -8.73
CA GLY A 80 -6.26 -10.29 -7.75
C GLY A 80 -7.63 -10.58 -8.37
N ASP A 81 -7.89 -10.14 -9.62
CA ASP A 81 -9.09 -10.55 -10.35
C ASP A 81 -9.02 -12.00 -10.82
N ARG A 82 -7.82 -12.53 -11.07
CA ARG A 82 -7.59 -13.88 -11.59
C ARG A 82 -7.42 -14.92 -10.48
N TYR A 83 -6.67 -14.60 -9.44
CA TYR A 83 -6.26 -15.55 -8.39
C TYR A 83 -6.99 -15.36 -7.05
N GLY A 84 -7.94 -14.42 -6.98
CA GLY A 84 -8.63 -14.03 -5.76
C GLY A 84 -7.88 -12.94 -4.99
N ARG A 85 -8.63 -12.12 -4.26
CA ARG A 85 -8.09 -10.93 -3.59
C ARG A 85 -7.38 -11.31 -2.30
N LYS A 86 -7.81 -12.35 -1.58
CA LYS A 86 -7.11 -12.85 -0.38
C LYS A 86 -5.67 -13.23 -0.71
N LEU A 87 -5.47 -14.03 -1.76
CA LEU A 87 -4.12 -14.47 -2.12
C LEU A 87 -3.23 -13.29 -2.56
N MET A 88 -3.85 -12.28 -3.16
CA MET A 88 -3.18 -11.02 -3.49
C MET A 88 -2.70 -10.28 -2.23
N LEU A 89 -3.56 -10.10 -1.23
CA LEU A 89 -3.21 -9.44 0.03
C LEU A 89 -2.10 -10.20 0.78
N VAL A 90 -2.20 -11.53 0.82
CA VAL A 90 -1.20 -12.41 1.46
C VAL A 90 0.18 -12.25 0.81
N ARG A 91 0.26 -12.22 -0.53
CA ARG A 91 1.52 -12.03 -1.25
C ARG A 91 2.11 -10.63 -1.02
N ALA A 92 1.26 -9.61 -1.04
CA ALA A 92 1.67 -8.22 -0.82
C ALA A 92 2.22 -8.02 0.60
N SER A 93 1.49 -8.45 1.63
CA SER A 93 1.94 -8.29 3.02
C SER A 93 3.18 -9.12 3.34
N PHE A 94 3.29 -10.34 2.79
CA PHE A 94 4.50 -11.15 2.94
C PHE A 94 5.73 -10.49 2.29
N GLY A 95 5.60 -10.03 1.05
CA GLY A 95 6.67 -9.34 0.34
C GLY A 95 7.10 -8.06 1.06
N MET A 96 6.14 -7.26 1.55
CA MET A 96 6.41 -6.07 2.33
C MET A 96 7.10 -6.40 3.66
N ALA A 97 6.67 -7.43 4.39
CA ALA A 97 7.28 -7.82 5.67
C ALA A 97 8.75 -8.21 5.50
N ILE A 98 9.06 -9.02 4.49
CA ILE A 98 10.45 -9.41 4.18
C ILE A 98 11.27 -8.19 3.78
N CYS A 99 10.80 -7.40 2.82
CA CYS A 99 11.58 -6.28 2.31
C CYS A 99 11.80 -5.20 3.39
N MET A 100 10.81 -4.95 4.26
CA MET A 100 10.98 -4.06 5.42
C MET A 100 12.02 -4.59 6.40
N SER A 101 11.97 -5.87 6.73
CA SER A 101 12.94 -6.49 7.64
C SER A 101 14.36 -6.41 7.07
N LEU A 102 14.52 -6.74 5.78
CA LEU A 102 15.80 -6.63 5.07
C LEU A 102 16.29 -5.19 4.95
N THR A 103 15.37 -4.21 4.90
CA THR A 103 15.74 -2.79 4.82
C THR A 103 16.49 -2.36 6.09
N GLY A 104 16.24 -2.97 7.25
CA GLY A 104 17.01 -2.72 8.46
C GLY A 104 18.41 -3.35 8.46
N MET A 105 18.73 -4.21 7.50
CA MET A 105 19.98 -4.96 7.44
C MET A 105 20.89 -4.51 6.28
N VAL A 106 20.53 -3.44 5.57
CA VAL A 106 21.37 -2.97 4.46
C VAL A 106 22.65 -2.31 4.96
N GLU A 107 23.67 -2.41 4.12
CA GLU A 107 25.01 -1.84 4.36
C GLU A 107 25.37 -0.78 3.33
N SER A 108 24.62 -0.68 2.22
CA SER A 108 24.82 0.36 1.22
C SER A 108 23.53 1.01 0.75
N VAL A 109 23.64 2.25 0.28
CA VAL A 109 22.52 3.03 -0.27
C VAL A 109 21.89 2.35 -1.48
N TRP A 110 22.68 1.65 -2.30
CA TRP A 110 22.16 0.92 -3.46
C TRP A 110 21.26 -0.25 -3.05
N GLN A 111 21.61 -0.97 -1.97
CA GLN A 111 20.75 -2.02 -1.41
C GLN A 111 19.45 -1.43 -0.87
N LEU A 112 19.51 -0.24 -0.25
CA LEU A 112 18.32 0.48 0.19
C LEU A 112 17.39 0.78 -1.00
N VAL A 113 17.91 1.37 -2.07
CA VAL A 113 17.13 1.69 -3.28
C VAL A 113 16.53 0.43 -3.90
N LEU A 114 17.29 -0.67 -3.98
CA LEU A 114 16.79 -1.94 -4.51
C LEU A 114 15.63 -2.49 -3.67
N LEU A 115 15.78 -2.49 -2.34
CA LEU A 115 14.69 -2.93 -1.45
C LEU A 115 13.47 -2.02 -1.54
N ARG A 116 13.64 -0.73 -1.82
CA ARG A 116 12.53 0.20 -2.06
C ARG A 116 11.78 -0.08 -3.34
N LEU A 117 12.49 -0.42 -4.41
CA LEU A 117 11.85 -0.94 -5.62
C LEU A 117 11.03 -2.18 -5.28
N LEU A 118 11.62 -3.16 -4.57
CA LEU A 118 10.94 -4.40 -4.18
C LEU A 118 9.72 -4.17 -3.28
N ILE A 119 9.79 -3.20 -2.38
CA ILE A 119 8.65 -2.75 -1.58
C ILE A 119 7.54 -2.18 -2.47
N GLY A 120 7.88 -1.34 -3.45
CA GLY A 120 6.93 -0.82 -4.42
C GLY A 120 6.29 -1.93 -5.26
N PHE A 121 7.08 -2.95 -5.64
CA PHE A 121 6.60 -4.17 -6.30
C PHE A 121 5.65 -4.97 -5.41
N ALA A 122 5.97 -5.13 -4.13
CA ALA A 122 5.13 -5.81 -3.13
C ALA A 122 3.95 -4.94 -2.64
N GLY A 123 3.90 -3.68 -3.07
CA GLY A 123 2.85 -2.74 -2.74
C GLY A 123 1.47 -3.17 -3.24
N GLY A 124 0.43 -2.49 -2.76
CA GLY A 124 -0.95 -2.74 -3.20
C GLY A 124 -1.84 -3.46 -2.19
N TYR A 125 -1.35 -3.71 -0.97
CA TYR A 125 -2.17 -4.26 0.12
C TYR A 125 -3.40 -3.39 0.43
N SER A 126 -3.22 -2.07 0.53
CA SER A 126 -4.30 -1.11 0.82
C SER A 126 -5.34 -1.06 -0.31
N SER A 127 -4.90 -0.92 -1.56
CA SER A 127 -5.77 -0.96 -2.74
C SER A 127 -6.55 -2.28 -2.83
N GLY A 128 -5.87 -3.41 -2.62
CA GLY A 128 -6.51 -4.73 -2.57
C GLY A 128 -7.54 -4.86 -1.45
N SER A 129 -7.23 -4.33 -0.27
CA SER A 129 -8.12 -4.32 0.89
C SER A 129 -9.38 -3.52 0.61
N THR A 130 -9.25 -2.35 -0.05
CA THR A 130 -10.40 -1.52 -0.45
C THR A 130 -11.31 -2.27 -1.41
N ILE A 131 -10.75 -2.94 -2.41
CA ILE A 131 -11.54 -3.75 -3.36
C ILE A 131 -12.21 -4.93 -2.65
N LEU A 132 -11.48 -5.66 -1.81
CA LEU A 132 -12.00 -6.83 -1.09
C LEU A 132 -13.17 -6.43 -0.17
N VAL A 133 -13.02 -5.34 0.59
CA VAL A 133 -14.07 -4.81 1.46
C VAL A 133 -15.26 -4.34 0.65
N ALA A 134 -15.05 -3.61 -0.46
CA ALA A 134 -16.12 -3.16 -1.34
C ALA A 134 -16.95 -4.31 -1.90
N MET A 135 -16.29 -5.41 -2.29
CA MET A 135 -16.93 -6.59 -2.88
C MET A 135 -17.71 -7.44 -1.88
N GLN A 136 -17.31 -7.46 -0.61
CA GLN A 136 -17.86 -8.37 0.40
C GLN A 136 -18.89 -7.71 1.33
N THR A 137 -18.91 -6.37 1.38
CA THR A 137 -19.81 -5.62 2.26
C THR A 137 -21.20 -5.46 1.62
N PRO A 138 -22.30 -5.62 2.39
CA PRO A 138 -23.65 -5.27 1.93
C PRO A 138 -23.73 -3.83 1.41
N LYS A 139 -24.49 -3.60 0.34
CA LYS A 139 -24.58 -2.29 -0.32
C LYS A 139 -24.93 -1.17 0.66
N GLU A 140 -25.82 -1.45 1.61
CA GLU A 140 -26.33 -0.54 2.62
C GLU A 140 -25.24 -0.09 3.61
N ARG A 141 -24.17 -0.89 3.77
CA ARG A 141 -23.06 -0.61 4.70
C ARG A 141 -21.72 -0.39 4.01
N SER A 142 -21.68 -0.46 2.68
CA SER A 142 -20.46 -0.30 1.88
C SER A 142 -19.75 1.03 2.14
N GLY A 143 -20.50 2.15 2.18
CA GLY A 143 -19.96 3.47 2.49
C GLY A 143 -19.35 3.54 3.90
N TRP A 144 -20.00 2.96 4.91
CA TRP A 144 -19.47 2.90 6.26
C TRP A 144 -18.19 2.05 6.34
N ALA A 145 -18.19 0.86 5.73
CA ALA A 145 -17.03 -0.03 5.76
C ALA A 145 -15.82 0.56 5.02
N LEU A 146 -16.04 1.18 3.85
CA LEU A 146 -14.99 1.89 3.12
C LEU A 146 -14.52 3.13 3.87
N GLY A 147 -15.42 3.85 4.55
CA GLY A 147 -15.08 4.97 5.42
C GLY A 147 -14.16 4.54 6.57
N VAL A 148 -14.51 3.45 7.26
CA VAL A 148 -13.68 2.87 8.34
C VAL A 148 -12.31 2.45 7.81
N LEU A 149 -12.25 1.77 6.66
CA LEU A 149 -10.99 1.36 6.06
C LEU A 149 -10.13 2.56 5.67
N SER A 150 -10.71 3.57 5.01
CA SER A 150 -10.03 4.81 4.64
C SER A 150 -9.53 5.57 5.87
N ALA A 151 -10.31 5.62 6.95
CA ALA A 151 -9.86 6.21 8.21
C ALA A 151 -8.64 5.47 8.77
N GLY A 152 -8.60 4.14 8.67
CA GLY A 152 -7.41 3.35 9.03
C GLY A 152 -6.21 3.65 8.15
N ILE A 153 -6.40 3.76 6.84
CA ILE A 153 -5.33 4.12 5.90
C ILE A 153 -4.74 5.48 6.26
N THR A 154 -5.59 6.50 6.45
CA THR A 154 -5.18 7.85 6.80
C THR A 154 -4.54 7.91 8.19
N ALA A 155 -5.10 7.21 9.17
CA ALA A 155 -4.52 7.14 10.50
C ALA A 155 -3.12 6.50 10.46
N GLY A 156 -2.94 5.44 9.67
CA GLY A 156 -1.64 4.80 9.48
C GLY A 156 -0.61 5.75 8.87
N SER A 157 -1.00 6.54 7.86
CA SER A 157 -0.10 7.54 7.26
C SER A 157 0.26 8.70 8.18
N LEU A 158 -0.58 9.01 9.18
CA LEU A 158 -0.28 10.02 10.19
C LEU A 158 0.60 9.46 11.32
N VAL A 159 0.29 8.26 11.78
CA VAL A 159 1.03 7.59 12.86
C VAL A 159 2.43 7.17 12.42
N GLY A 160 2.61 6.83 11.14
CA GLY A 160 3.91 6.41 10.60
C GLY A 160 5.02 7.42 10.86
N PRO A 161 4.97 8.66 10.33
CA PRO A 161 6.02 9.66 10.56
C PRO A 161 6.22 10.00 12.04
N LEU A 162 5.17 9.98 12.86
CA LEU A 162 5.29 10.18 14.31
C LEU A 162 6.17 9.09 14.95
N LEU A 163 5.85 7.82 14.66
CA LEU A 163 6.68 6.69 15.13
C LEU A 163 8.08 6.72 14.51
N GLY A 164 8.21 7.17 13.27
CA GLY A 164 9.47 7.36 12.58
C GLY A 164 10.38 8.39 13.23
N GLY A 165 9.84 9.48 13.76
CA GLY A 165 10.65 10.46 14.51
C GLY A 165 11.05 9.96 15.89
N MET A 166 10.18 9.18 16.55
CA MET A 166 10.33 8.80 17.95
C MET A 166 11.11 7.50 18.19
N LEU A 167 10.96 6.49 17.33
CA LEU A 167 11.54 5.16 17.55
C LEU A 167 13.05 5.09 17.31
N PRO A 168 13.61 5.64 16.21
CA PRO A 168 15.03 5.48 15.91
C PRO A 168 15.99 5.98 17.00
N PRO A 169 15.71 7.09 17.72
CA PRO A 169 16.55 7.50 18.86
C PRO A 169 16.56 6.51 20.03
N VAL A 170 15.49 5.73 20.22
CA VAL A 170 15.31 4.83 21.38
C VAL A 170 15.81 3.43 21.10
N ILE A 171 15.46 2.87 19.93
CA ILE A 171 15.76 1.48 19.58
C ILE A 171 16.74 1.35 18.41
N GLY A 172 17.11 2.46 17.77
CA GLY A 172 17.95 2.47 16.56
C GLY A 172 17.15 2.33 15.26
N ILE A 173 17.71 2.86 14.17
CA ILE A 173 17.08 2.83 12.84
C ILE A 173 16.84 1.39 12.36
N ARG A 174 17.86 0.53 12.48
CA ARG A 174 17.80 -0.87 12.04
C ARG A 174 16.71 -1.67 12.77
N ALA A 175 16.61 -1.51 14.08
CA ALA A 175 15.58 -2.18 14.89
C ALA A 175 14.17 -1.66 14.58
N THR A 176 14.04 -0.36 14.24
CA THR A 176 12.75 0.24 13.85
C THR A 176 12.19 -0.41 12.58
N PHE A 177 13.05 -0.71 11.60
CA PHE A 177 12.65 -1.45 10.40
C PHE A 177 12.27 -2.90 10.69
N LEU A 178 13.06 -3.59 11.52
CA LEU A 178 12.74 -4.97 11.95
C LEU A 178 11.40 -5.04 12.69
N LEU A 179 11.13 -4.07 13.58
CA LEU A 179 9.86 -3.95 14.28
C LEU A 179 8.70 -3.73 13.30
N SER A 180 8.88 -2.84 12.33
CA SER A 180 7.89 -2.59 11.29
C SER A 180 7.63 -3.84 10.42
N GLY A 181 8.69 -4.56 10.05
CA GLY A 181 8.62 -5.86 9.38
C GLY A 181 7.85 -6.90 10.19
N ALA A 182 8.10 -6.99 11.49
CA ALA A 182 7.39 -7.89 12.41
C ALA A 182 5.89 -7.54 12.51
N VAL A 183 5.55 -6.26 12.60
CA VAL A 183 4.14 -5.80 12.64
C VAL A 183 3.43 -6.13 11.32
N ILE A 184 4.07 -5.92 10.17
CA ILE A 184 3.50 -6.33 8.87
C ILE A 184 3.41 -7.86 8.79
N PHE A 185 4.36 -8.60 9.36
CA PHE A 185 4.32 -10.05 9.39
C PHE A 185 3.11 -10.57 10.21
N LEU A 186 2.81 -9.94 11.35
CA LEU A 186 1.59 -10.23 12.11
C LEU A 186 0.33 -9.91 11.28
N ALA A 187 0.33 -8.81 10.53
CA ALA A 187 -0.75 -8.53 9.60
C ALA A 187 -0.86 -9.61 8.53
N PHE A 188 0.24 -10.08 7.95
CA PHE A 188 0.28 -11.20 7.01
C PHE A 188 -0.31 -12.50 7.60
N LEU A 189 0.03 -12.85 8.84
CA LEU A 189 -0.58 -13.99 9.55
C LEU A 189 -2.10 -13.78 9.68
N ALA A 190 -2.53 -12.60 10.14
CA ALA A 190 -3.94 -12.27 10.28
C ALA A 190 -4.68 -12.35 8.94
N THR A 191 -4.12 -11.80 7.87
CA THR A 191 -4.66 -11.89 6.50
C THR A 191 -4.80 -13.35 6.05
N THR A 192 -3.78 -14.16 6.32
CA THR A 192 -3.73 -15.56 5.87
C THR A 192 -4.76 -16.42 6.58
N PHE A 193 -4.87 -16.31 7.90
CA PHE A 193 -5.71 -17.18 8.72
C PHE A 193 -7.13 -16.66 8.92
N LEU A 194 -7.33 -15.35 9.06
CA LEU A 194 -8.64 -14.78 9.43
C LEU A 194 -9.48 -14.35 8.23
N ILE A 195 -8.86 -13.95 7.10
CA ILE A 195 -9.65 -13.62 5.91
C ILE A 195 -10.24 -14.90 5.34
N LYS A 196 -11.57 -14.94 5.27
CA LYS A 196 -12.29 -15.98 4.51
C LYS A 196 -12.90 -15.34 3.29
N GLU A 197 -12.47 -15.77 2.12
CA GLU A 197 -13.16 -15.48 0.87
C GLU A 197 -14.13 -16.61 0.58
N ASN A 198 -15.37 -16.27 0.24
CA ASN A 198 -16.18 -17.19 -0.52
C ASN A 198 -15.51 -17.34 -1.89
N PRO A 199 -15.37 -18.57 -2.42
CA PRO A 199 -14.76 -18.77 -3.72
C PRO A 199 -15.42 -17.83 -4.74
N PRO A 200 -14.63 -17.22 -5.66
CA PRO A 200 -15.20 -16.38 -6.68
C PRO A 200 -16.32 -17.16 -7.38
N ALA A 201 -17.54 -16.64 -7.40
CA ALA A 201 -18.54 -17.17 -8.30
C ALA A 201 -17.87 -17.19 -9.69
N PRO A 202 -17.85 -18.34 -10.39
CA PRO A 202 -17.19 -18.42 -11.68
C PRO A 202 -17.76 -17.31 -12.54
N LYS A 203 -16.91 -16.36 -12.93
CA LYS A 203 -17.31 -15.33 -13.89
C LYS A 203 -17.84 -16.11 -15.09
N PRO A 204 -19.09 -15.91 -15.55
CA PRO A 204 -19.54 -16.54 -16.77
C PRO A 204 -18.49 -16.21 -17.83
N VAL A 205 -18.02 -17.25 -18.54
CA VAL A 205 -17.03 -17.13 -19.61
C VAL A 205 -17.69 -16.33 -20.73
N SER A 206 -17.77 -15.01 -20.55
CA SER A 206 -18.17 -14.11 -21.60
C SER A 206 -16.99 -14.09 -22.56
N SER A 207 -17.13 -14.86 -23.64
CA SER A 207 -16.26 -14.91 -24.80
C SER A 207 -16.14 -13.56 -25.53
N ALA A 208 -16.89 -12.55 -25.11
CA ALA A 208 -16.67 -11.18 -25.54
C ALA A 208 -15.47 -10.59 -24.78
N LYS A 209 -14.34 -10.40 -25.49
CA LYS A 209 -13.29 -9.48 -25.05
C LYS A 209 -13.98 -8.20 -24.59
N PRO A 210 -13.90 -7.79 -23.31
CA PRO A 210 -14.44 -6.50 -22.91
C PRO A 210 -13.72 -5.48 -23.78
N LYS A 211 -14.45 -4.78 -24.66
CA LYS A 211 -13.89 -3.67 -25.43
C LYS A 211 -13.28 -2.75 -24.36
N SER A 212 -11.94 -2.63 -24.41
CA SER A 212 -11.11 -1.90 -23.44
C SER A 212 -11.82 -0.64 -22.96
N GLY A 213 -11.87 -0.39 -21.65
CA GLY A 213 -12.60 0.74 -21.06
C GLY A 213 -12.24 2.10 -21.69
N TRP A 214 -11.04 2.23 -22.27
CA TRP A 214 -10.61 3.40 -23.04
C TRP A 214 -11.38 3.65 -24.35
N ALA A 215 -12.00 2.62 -24.92
CA ALA A 215 -12.77 2.68 -26.17
C ALA A 215 -14.27 2.98 -25.95
N GLN A 216 -14.74 2.92 -24.70
CA GLN A 216 -16.15 3.16 -24.34
C GLN A 216 -16.40 4.58 -23.80
N ILE A 217 -15.33 5.35 -23.51
CA ILE A 217 -15.46 6.72 -23.01
C ILE A 217 -15.80 7.63 -24.21
N PRO A 218 -17.01 8.23 -24.25
CA PRO A 218 -17.46 9.05 -25.38
C PRO A 218 -16.58 10.29 -25.58
N ASP A 219 -16.13 10.88 -24.48
CA ASP A 219 -15.28 12.06 -24.49
C ASP A 219 -14.08 11.85 -23.55
N LYS A 220 -12.89 11.70 -24.14
CA LYS A 220 -11.66 11.37 -23.38
C LYS A 220 -11.04 12.61 -22.72
N ARG A 221 -11.42 13.81 -23.15
CA ARG A 221 -10.84 15.08 -22.69
C ARG A 221 -11.02 15.30 -21.18
N PRO A 222 -12.21 15.09 -20.57
CA PRO A 222 -12.38 15.24 -19.14
C PRO A 222 -11.60 14.19 -18.35
N VAL A 223 -11.53 12.95 -18.82
CA VAL A 223 -10.77 11.88 -18.16
C VAL A 223 -9.27 12.17 -18.20
N VAL A 224 -8.74 12.60 -19.35
CA VAL A 224 -7.35 13.02 -19.48
C VAL A 224 -7.09 14.25 -18.62
N ALA A 225 -7.98 15.25 -18.62
CA ALA A 225 -7.85 16.45 -17.78
C ALA A 225 -7.86 16.12 -16.28
N MET A 226 -8.73 15.21 -15.82
CA MET A 226 -8.78 14.75 -14.42
C MET A 226 -7.53 13.96 -14.04
N LEU A 227 -7.03 13.11 -14.94
CA LEU A 227 -5.80 12.36 -14.71
C LEU A 227 -4.58 13.30 -14.68
N THR A 228 -4.46 14.23 -15.62
CA THR A 228 -3.31 15.16 -15.66
C THR A 228 -3.33 16.10 -14.47
N THR A 229 -4.48 16.68 -14.12
CA THR A 229 -4.61 17.53 -12.93
C THR A 229 -4.33 16.75 -11.64
N GLY A 230 -4.86 15.53 -11.50
CA GLY A 230 -4.56 14.66 -10.36
C GLY A 230 -3.08 14.29 -10.28
N MET A 231 -2.43 14.03 -11.41
CA MET A 231 -1.01 13.68 -11.47
C MET A 231 -0.11 14.89 -11.13
N LEU A 232 -0.47 16.09 -11.60
CA LEU A 232 0.21 17.34 -11.24
C LEU A 232 0.05 17.65 -9.75
N LEU A 233 -1.16 17.48 -9.20
CA LEU A 233 -1.42 17.68 -7.78
C LEU A 233 -0.62 16.69 -6.93
N ALA A 234 -0.61 15.41 -7.30
CA ALA A 234 0.17 14.38 -6.61
C ALA A 234 1.68 14.63 -6.70
N PHE A 235 2.18 15.09 -7.86
CA PHE A 235 3.59 15.46 -8.01
C PHE A 235 3.95 16.66 -7.12
N ALA A 236 3.11 17.68 -7.09
CA ALA A 236 3.31 18.86 -6.26
C ALA A 236 3.33 18.50 -4.76
N THR A 237 2.41 17.64 -4.30
CA THR A 237 2.37 17.24 -2.88
C THR A 237 3.51 16.30 -2.51
N MET A 238 3.83 15.31 -3.35
CA MET A 238 4.85 14.30 -3.03
C MET A 238 6.29 14.80 -3.21
N SER A 239 6.54 15.81 -4.05
CA SER A 239 7.88 16.39 -4.22
C SER A 239 8.38 17.19 -3.00
N ILE A 240 7.45 17.66 -2.17
CA ILE A 240 7.75 18.46 -0.98
C ILE A 240 8.29 17.59 0.18
N GLU A 241 7.83 16.35 0.31
CA GLU A 241 8.12 15.48 1.46
C GLU A 241 9.62 15.17 1.68
N PRO A 242 10.40 14.80 0.64
CA PRO A 242 11.83 14.52 0.80
C PRO A 242 12.65 15.79 1.09
N ILE A 243 12.14 16.95 0.69
CA ILE A 243 12.84 18.23 0.84
C ILE A 243 12.65 18.75 2.26
N ILE A 244 11.41 18.79 2.77
CA ILE A 244 11.12 19.31 4.12
C ILE A 244 11.91 18.56 5.20
N THR A 245 11.97 17.23 5.11
CA THR A 245 12.66 16.39 6.11
C THR A 245 14.15 16.71 6.22
N VAL A 246 14.77 17.15 5.13
CA VAL A 246 16.18 17.57 5.11
C VAL A 246 16.37 18.95 5.76
N TYR A 247 15.46 19.89 5.53
CA TYR A 247 15.59 21.27 6.04
C TYR A 247 15.26 21.42 7.53
N VAL A 248 14.41 20.56 8.09
CA VAL A 248 14.05 20.59 9.52
C VAL A 248 15.24 20.22 10.44
N GLN A 249 16.33 19.67 9.89
CA GLN A 249 17.54 19.32 10.64
C GLN A 249 18.63 20.41 10.64
N GLN A 250 18.38 21.56 10.00
CA GLN A 250 19.22 22.76 10.10
C GLN A 250 18.75 23.65 11.26
#